data_AF-A0A534IU30-F1
#
_entry.id   AF-A0A534IU30-F1
#
_cell.length_a   1.000
_cell.length_b   1.000
_cell.length_c   1.000
_cell.angle_alpha   90.00
_cell.angle_beta   90.00
_cell.angle_gamma   90.00
#
_symmetry.space_group_name_H-M   'P 1'
#
loop_
_entity.id
_entity.type
_entity.pdbx_description
1 polymer ?
#
loop_
_entity_poly.entity_id
_entity_poly.type
_entity_poly.pdbx_seq_one_letter_code
_entity_poly.pdbx_strand_id
1 'polypeptide(L)'
;MVEVHDAAEAKLVFETMEVGVDGVLLSTSSPQEVRALRAILDSDRIQVPLVRGRITSVRRLGLGDRVCVDTCSLLRTGEGMLVGNAASGLFLIHAETLESGYVAARPFRVNAGAVHAYIYLPDGTTKYLSELRAGDEVLVVDSGGRGRSAIVGRLKVERRPLLLVEAEAEGRRYATIVQNAETIRFVTPEGGAASVSGLKEGNEVLLRTEDGGRHIGMRIQETISER
;
A
#
# COMPACT_ATOMS: atom_id res chain seq x y z
N MET A 1 -15.70 21.78 18.18
CA MET A 1 -14.32 22.33 18.26
C MET A 1 -13.77 22.04 19.64
N VAL A 2 -12.61 21.39 19.75
CA VAL A 2 -11.98 20.96 21.03
C VAL A 2 -10.68 21.72 21.24
N GLU A 3 -10.45 22.22 22.45
CA GLU A 3 -9.19 22.90 22.81
C GLU A 3 -8.11 21.86 23.14
N VAL A 4 -6.88 22.10 22.65
CA VAL A 4 -5.70 21.24 22.85
C VAL A 4 -4.47 22.12 23.10
N HIS A 5 -3.50 21.62 23.86
CA HIS A 5 -2.35 22.42 24.31
C HIS A 5 -1.06 22.13 23.54
N ASP A 6 -0.97 20.98 22.89
CA ASP A 6 0.15 20.58 22.05
C ASP A 6 -0.29 19.71 20.86
N ALA A 7 0.66 19.42 19.99
CA ALA A 7 0.45 18.60 18.80
C ALA A 7 0.09 17.14 19.13
N ALA A 8 0.56 16.59 20.25
CA ALA A 8 0.28 15.21 20.64
C ALA A 8 -1.18 15.05 21.11
N GLU A 9 -1.69 15.99 21.90
CA GLU A 9 -3.11 16.05 22.27
C GLU A 9 -4.00 16.25 21.05
N ALA A 10 -3.61 17.14 20.13
CA ALA A 10 -4.34 17.34 18.89
C ALA A 10 -4.43 16.04 18.06
N LYS A 11 -3.32 15.31 17.92
CA LYS A 11 -3.29 14.01 17.25
C LYS A 11 -4.23 13.00 17.92
N LEU A 12 -4.18 12.92 19.26
CA LEU A 12 -5.06 12.03 20.01
C LEU A 12 -6.54 12.37 19.78
N VAL A 13 -6.90 13.65 19.78
CA VAL A 13 -8.27 14.10 19.50
C VAL A 13 -8.72 13.71 18.08
N PHE A 14 -7.85 13.86 17.08
CA PHE A 14 -8.14 13.42 15.71
C PHE A 14 -8.31 11.90 15.60
N GLU A 15 -7.53 11.11 16.32
CA GLU A 15 -7.50 9.65 16.21
C GLU A 15 -8.54 8.92 17.07
N THR A 16 -8.98 9.52 18.19
CA THR A 16 -9.78 8.81 19.22
C THR A 16 -11.29 8.88 18.99
N MET A 17 -11.79 9.84 18.21
CA MET A 17 -13.23 10.10 18.13
C MET A 17 -13.90 9.47 16.92
N GLU A 18 -14.82 8.53 17.13
CA GLU A 18 -15.58 7.82 16.07
C GLU A 18 -16.43 8.74 15.17
N VAL A 19 -16.81 9.92 15.67
CA VAL A 19 -17.59 10.94 14.94
C VAL A 19 -16.68 12.08 14.43
N GLY A 20 -15.40 12.09 14.81
CA GLY A 20 -14.46 13.19 14.59
C GLY A 20 -14.81 14.43 15.40
N VAL A 21 -13.90 15.41 15.37
CA VAL A 21 -14.17 16.79 15.80
C VAL A 21 -14.25 17.68 14.57
N ASP A 22 -15.18 18.64 14.55
CA ASP A 22 -15.25 19.62 13.45
C ASP A 22 -14.00 20.51 13.36
N GLY A 23 -13.16 20.50 14.40
CA GLY A 23 -11.88 21.21 14.45
C GLY A 23 -11.27 21.20 15.85
N VAL A 24 -9.98 21.50 15.91
CA VAL A 24 -9.24 21.72 17.17
C VAL A 24 -8.80 23.18 17.27
N LEU A 25 -8.81 23.73 18.48
CA LEU A 25 -8.21 25.01 18.81
C LEU A 25 -6.90 24.74 19.55
N LEU A 26 -5.76 24.97 18.89
CA LEU A 26 -4.45 24.82 19.51
C LEU A 26 -4.12 26.06 20.35
N SER A 27 -4.22 25.92 21.67
CA SER A 27 -3.88 26.95 22.65
C SER A 27 -2.41 26.81 23.06
N THR A 28 -1.52 27.41 22.28
CA THR A 28 -0.07 27.39 22.51
C THR A 28 0.58 28.75 22.26
N SER A 29 1.64 29.06 23.01
CA SER A 29 2.53 30.19 22.72
C SER A 29 3.77 29.78 21.90
N SER A 30 3.91 28.49 21.56
CA SER A 30 5.07 27.95 20.85
C SER A 30 4.80 27.85 19.34
N PRO A 31 5.57 28.55 18.48
CA PRO A 31 5.50 28.37 17.04
C PRO A 31 5.89 26.96 16.56
N GLN A 32 6.59 26.17 17.39
CA GLN A 32 6.98 24.80 17.06
C GLN A 32 5.76 23.87 17.09
N GLU A 33 4.87 24.04 18.07
CA GLU A 33 3.62 23.26 18.18
C GLU A 33 2.69 23.52 17.00
N VAL A 34 2.62 24.76 16.51
CA VAL A 34 1.85 25.10 15.31
C VAL A 34 2.39 24.35 14.08
N ARG A 35 3.72 24.25 13.93
CA ARG A 35 4.34 23.49 12.84
C ARG A 35 4.14 21.98 13.01
N ALA A 36 4.22 21.47 14.23
CA ALA A 36 3.98 20.06 14.52
C ALA A 36 2.52 19.66 14.24
N LEU A 37 1.55 20.48 14.65
CA LEU A 37 0.13 20.29 14.32
C LEU A 37 -0.11 20.33 12.81
N ARG A 38 0.51 21.30 12.11
CA ARG A 38 0.44 21.37 10.65
C ARG A 38 0.97 20.09 10.01
N ALA A 39 2.10 19.57 10.49
CA ALA A 39 2.68 18.32 10.00
C ALA A 39 1.74 17.12 10.23
N ILE A 40 1.04 17.07 11.38
CA ILE A 40 0.02 16.03 11.63
C ILE A 40 -1.14 16.15 10.63
N LEU A 41 -1.66 17.35 10.40
CA LEU A 41 -2.74 17.59 9.43
C LEU A 41 -2.33 17.28 7.98
N ASP A 42 -1.06 17.54 7.64
CA ASP A 42 -0.51 17.21 6.33
C ASP A 42 -0.07 15.73 6.23
N SER A 43 0.12 15.01 7.34
CA SER A 43 0.53 13.60 7.35
C SER A 43 -0.56 12.67 6.80
N ASP A 44 -1.83 13.08 6.83
CA ASP A 44 -2.95 12.43 6.15
C ASP A 44 -2.95 12.63 4.62
N ARG A 45 -1.98 13.38 4.07
CA ARG A 45 -1.89 13.72 2.64
C ARG A 45 -0.66 13.12 1.98
N ILE A 46 -0.40 11.84 2.22
CA ILE A 46 0.59 11.11 1.41
C ILE A 46 -0.01 10.94 0.01
N GLN A 47 0.57 11.58 -1.00
CA GLN A 47 0.17 11.40 -2.39
C GLN A 47 1.24 10.59 -3.11
N VAL A 48 0.87 9.39 -3.58
CA VAL A 48 1.73 8.51 -4.35
C VAL A 48 1.38 8.60 -5.83
N PRO A 49 2.33 8.98 -6.71
CA PRO A 49 2.13 8.90 -8.15
C PRO A 49 1.93 7.45 -8.58
N LEU A 50 0.78 7.18 -9.21
CA LEU A 50 0.44 5.88 -9.79
C LEU A 50 0.43 5.98 -11.31
N VAL A 51 0.92 4.94 -11.96
CA VAL A 51 0.90 4.76 -13.40
C VAL A 51 0.10 3.53 -13.78
N ARG A 52 -0.40 3.50 -15.01
CA ARG A 52 -1.07 2.33 -15.58
C ARG A 52 -0.03 1.36 -16.11
N GLY A 53 -0.06 0.12 -15.64
CA GLY A 53 0.70 -0.96 -16.22
C GLY A 53 -0.20 -1.93 -16.96
N ARG A 54 0.20 -2.29 -18.17
CA ARG A 54 -0.49 -3.28 -18.98
C ARG A 54 0.11 -4.66 -18.70
N ILE A 55 -0.71 -5.61 -18.26
CA ILE A 55 -0.29 -6.99 -18.04
C ILE A 55 0.25 -7.58 -19.34
N THR A 56 1.46 -8.12 -19.27
CA THR A 56 2.13 -8.81 -20.38
C THR A 56 2.16 -10.32 -20.20
N SER A 57 2.15 -10.81 -18.95
CA SER A 57 2.16 -12.24 -18.68
C SER A 57 1.60 -12.56 -17.29
N VAL A 58 0.93 -13.72 -17.19
CA VAL A 58 0.56 -14.34 -15.90
C VAL A 58 0.93 -15.81 -15.98
N ARG A 59 1.89 -16.25 -15.18
CA ARG A 59 2.43 -17.62 -15.23
C ARG A 59 2.30 -18.31 -13.88
N ARG A 60 1.83 -19.56 -13.91
CA ARG A 60 1.81 -20.45 -12.73
C ARG A 60 3.23 -20.81 -12.32
N LEU A 61 3.47 -20.71 -11.02
CA LEU A 61 4.68 -21.17 -10.37
C LEU A 61 4.34 -22.35 -9.44
N GLY A 62 5.36 -22.86 -8.75
CA GLY A 62 5.21 -23.88 -7.72
C GLY A 62 4.67 -23.33 -6.39
N LEU A 63 4.85 -24.13 -5.34
CA LEU A 63 4.60 -23.72 -3.98
C LEU A 63 5.71 -22.76 -3.50
N GLY A 64 5.33 -21.71 -2.77
CA GLY A 64 6.28 -20.85 -2.08
C GLY A 64 5.65 -20.13 -0.91
N ASP A 65 6.49 -19.49 -0.11
CA ASP A 65 6.06 -18.78 1.09
C ASP A 65 5.60 -17.36 0.73
N ARG A 66 4.36 -17.03 1.12
CA ARG A 66 3.76 -15.71 0.92
C ARG A 66 3.48 -15.04 2.25
N VAL A 67 3.34 -13.72 2.23
CA VAL A 67 2.98 -12.89 3.38
C VAL A 67 1.60 -12.31 3.15
N CYS A 68 0.77 -12.33 4.19
CA CYS A 68 -0.46 -11.56 4.24
C CYS A 68 -0.45 -10.64 5.45
N VAL A 69 -0.73 -9.37 5.19
CA VAL A 69 -0.61 -8.28 6.15
C VAL A 69 -2.00 -8.00 6.69
N ASP A 70 -2.21 -8.31 7.97
CA ASP A 70 -3.42 -7.96 8.70
C ASP A 70 -3.15 -6.66 9.46
N THR A 71 -3.90 -5.62 9.14
CA THR A 71 -3.80 -4.30 9.79
C THR A 71 -4.74 -4.19 10.99
N CYS A 72 -4.47 -3.24 11.87
CA CYS A 72 -5.37 -2.82 12.95
C CYS A 72 -6.45 -1.83 12.46
N SER A 73 -6.63 -1.67 11.16
CA SER A 73 -7.58 -0.74 10.55
C SER A 73 -8.47 -1.46 9.55
N LEU A 74 -9.68 -0.94 9.38
CA LEU A 74 -10.49 -1.32 8.22
C LEU A 74 -10.01 -0.55 6.99
N LEU A 75 -9.95 -1.25 5.87
CA LEU A 75 -9.55 -0.83 4.54
C LEU A 75 -10.80 -0.76 3.68
N ARG A 76 -10.86 0.26 2.81
CA ARG A 76 -11.99 0.50 1.91
C ARG A 76 -11.76 -0.21 0.58
N THR A 77 -12.84 -0.51 -0.14
CA THR A 77 -12.72 -1.00 -1.51
C THR A 77 -12.01 0.03 -2.38
N GLY A 78 -10.95 -0.41 -3.07
CA GLY A 78 -10.09 0.45 -3.87
C GLY A 78 -8.79 0.80 -3.15
N GLU A 79 -8.70 0.52 -1.85
CA GLU A 79 -7.46 0.60 -1.07
C GLU A 79 -6.65 -0.69 -1.16
N GLY A 80 -5.34 -0.55 -1.01
CA GLY A 80 -4.39 -1.65 -1.08
C GLY A 80 -3.00 -1.27 -0.58
N MET A 81 -2.02 -2.14 -0.84
CA MET A 81 -0.61 -1.90 -0.54
C MET A 81 0.21 -2.01 -1.81
N LEU A 82 1.25 -1.19 -1.92
CA LEU A 82 2.18 -1.20 -3.06
C LEU A 82 3.27 -2.25 -2.84
N VAL A 83 3.24 -3.32 -3.65
CA VAL A 83 4.12 -4.48 -3.51
C VAL A 83 4.68 -4.95 -4.86
N GLY A 84 5.97 -5.28 -4.92
CA GLY A 84 6.60 -5.76 -6.15
C GLY A 84 7.90 -6.50 -5.90
N ASN A 85 8.39 -7.24 -6.90
CA ASN A 85 9.66 -7.98 -6.77
C ASN A 85 10.87 -7.04 -6.71
N ALA A 86 10.74 -5.80 -7.17
CA ALA A 86 11.79 -4.78 -7.18
C ALA A 86 11.25 -3.46 -6.63
N ALA A 87 12.07 -2.71 -5.88
CA ALA A 87 11.67 -1.42 -5.30
C ALA A 87 11.31 -0.36 -6.36
N SER A 88 11.81 -0.53 -7.58
CA SER A 88 11.59 0.35 -8.73
C SER A 88 10.20 0.22 -9.37
N GLY A 89 9.43 -0.84 -9.05
CA GLY A 89 8.08 -1.06 -9.58
C GLY A 89 7.21 -1.90 -8.65
N LEU A 90 6.23 -1.25 -8.04
CA LEU A 90 5.37 -1.83 -7.01
C LEU A 90 3.91 -1.79 -7.48
N PHE A 91 3.25 -2.94 -7.51
CA PHE A 91 1.86 -3.09 -7.92
C PHE A 91 0.93 -2.76 -6.75
N LEU A 92 -0.19 -2.10 -7.03
CA LEU A 92 -1.19 -1.82 -6.01
C LEU A 92 -2.08 -3.07 -5.79
N ILE A 93 -1.73 -3.85 -4.76
CA ILE A 93 -2.44 -5.07 -4.37
C ILE A 93 -3.64 -4.69 -3.50
N HIS A 94 -4.83 -5.01 -3.98
CA HIS A 94 -6.10 -4.62 -3.37
C HIS A 94 -6.36 -5.40 -2.07
N ALA A 95 -6.97 -4.72 -1.10
CA ALA A 95 -7.39 -5.33 0.16
C ALA A 95 -8.52 -6.36 -0.03
N GLU A 96 -8.62 -7.35 0.86
CA GLU A 96 -9.64 -8.41 0.81
C GLU A 96 -11.04 -7.88 1.24
N THR A 97 -11.51 -6.79 0.63
CA THR A 97 -12.78 -6.12 0.97
C THR A 97 -13.96 -6.64 0.17
N LEU A 98 -13.72 -7.37 -0.92
CA LEU A 98 -14.75 -7.93 -1.77
C LEU A 98 -14.98 -9.39 -1.39
N GLU A 99 -16.23 -9.77 -1.23
CA GLU A 99 -16.60 -11.18 -1.05
C GLU A 99 -16.31 -11.95 -2.34
N SER A 100 -15.73 -13.15 -2.20
CA SER A 100 -15.76 -14.16 -3.26
C SER A 100 -16.72 -15.27 -2.81
N GLY A 101 -17.38 -15.95 -3.75
CA GLY A 101 -18.53 -16.83 -3.45
C GLY A 101 -18.33 -17.91 -2.37
N TYR A 102 -17.09 -18.16 -1.95
CA TYR A 102 -16.74 -19.13 -0.90
C TYR A 102 -15.99 -18.52 0.30
N VAL A 103 -15.66 -17.22 0.28
CA VAL A 103 -14.83 -16.56 1.28
C VAL A 103 -15.38 -15.18 1.64
N ALA A 104 -15.77 -15.02 2.90
CA ALA A 104 -16.17 -13.73 3.45
C ALA A 104 -15.02 -12.71 3.40
N ALA A 105 -15.37 -11.45 3.14
CA ALA A 105 -14.40 -10.36 3.12
C ALA A 105 -13.68 -10.21 4.46
N ARG A 106 -12.39 -9.86 4.39
CA ARG A 106 -11.55 -9.49 5.52
C ARG A 106 -10.99 -8.10 5.25
N PRO A 107 -11.80 -7.04 5.45
CA PRO A 107 -11.43 -5.67 5.11
C PRO A 107 -10.29 -5.09 5.96
N PHE A 108 -9.53 -5.89 6.70
CA PHE A 108 -8.31 -5.50 7.40
C PHE A 108 -7.05 -6.16 6.78
N ARG A 109 -7.22 -7.01 5.76
CA ARG A 109 -6.18 -7.89 5.21
C ARG A 109 -5.79 -7.49 3.78
N VAL A 110 -4.49 -7.51 3.51
CA VAL A 110 -3.93 -7.54 2.16
C VAL A 110 -3.11 -8.81 1.98
N ASN A 111 -3.42 -9.59 0.95
CA ASN A 111 -2.61 -10.74 0.57
C ASN A 111 -1.43 -10.28 -0.31
N ALA A 112 -0.45 -9.65 0.34
CA ALA A 112 0.56 -8.80 -0.25
C ALA A 112 1.41 -9.45 -1.37
N GLY A 113 2.06 -10.59 -1.11
CA GLY A 113 2.97 -11.20 -2.08
C GLY A 113 3.90 -12.24 -1.49
N ALA A 114 4.90 -12.67 -2.26
CA ALA A 114 5.96 -13.57 -1.78
C ALA A 114 6.86 -12.91 -0.73
N VAL A 115 7.48 -13.72 0.14
CA VAL A 115 8.31 -13.22 1.26
C VAL A 115 9.45 -12.25 0.88
N HIS A 116 9.98 -12.35 -0.34
CA HIS A 116 11.06 -11.49 -0.84
C HIS A 116 10.56 -10.18 -1.47
N ALA A 117 9.25 -10.01 -1.68
CA ALA A 117 8.74 -8.83 -2.36
C ALA A 117 8.92 -7.59 -1.47
N TYR A 118 9.17 -6.45 -2.10
CA TYR A 118 9.23 -5.15 -1.46
C TYR A 118 7.82 -4.62 -1.19
N ILE A 119 7.64 -3.93 -0.08
CA ILE A 119 6.48 -3.09 0.24
C ILE A 119 6.91 -1.62 0.35
N TYR A 120 6.08 -0.70 -0.14
CA TYR A 120 6.29 0.75 0.05
C TYR A 120 5.78 1.22 1.41
N LEU A 121 6.60 2.00 2.13
CA LEU A 121 6.29 2.48 3.47
C LEU A 121 5.88 3.97 3.49
N PRO A 122 5.23 4.45 4.57
CA PRO A 122 4.78 5.83 4.65
C PRO A 122 5.90 6.88 4.56
N ASP A 123 7.12 6.53 4.98
CA ASP A 123 8.31 7.39 4.91
C ASP A 123 8.94 7.47 3.51
N GLY A 124 8.35 6.80 2.51
CA GLY A 124 8.83 6.77 1.14
C GLY A 124 9.94 5.76 0.87
N THR A 125 10.29 4.94 1.87
CA THR A 125 11.24 3.83 1.72
C THR A 125 10.54 2.53 1.30
N THR A 126 11.33 1.48 1.09
CA THR A 126 10.83 0.12 0.84
C THR A 126 11.47 -0.86 1.79
N LYS A 127 10.73 -1.91 2.15
CA LYS A 127 11.18 -2.99 3.04
C LYS A 127 10.77 -4.35 2.47
N TYR A 128 11.48 -5.43 2.78
CA TYR A 128 10.99 -6.76 2.40
C TYR A 128 9.76 -7.14 3.23
N LEU A 129 8.79 -7.82 2.61
CA LEU A 129 7.61 -8.31 3.32
C LEU A 129 7.97 -9.26 4.48
N SER A 130 9.06 -10.02 4.37
CA SER A 130 9.57 -10.90 5.41
C SER A 130 10.12 -10.17 6.65
N GLU A 131 10.47 -8.90 6.52
CA GLU A 131 11.07 -8.09 7.59
C GLU A 131 10.03 -7.28 8.37
N LEU A 132 8.80 -7.16 7.86
CA LEU A 132 7.71 -6.52 8.58
C LEU A 132 7.47 -7.20 9.92
N ARG A 133 7.01 -6.43 10.90
CA ARG A 133 6.63 -6.92 12.23
C ARG A 133 5.28 -6.35 12.64
N ALA A 134 4.64 -7.00 13.61
CA ALA A 134 3.49 -6.40 14.28
C ALA A 134 3.93 -5.10 14.97
N GLY A 135 3.13 -4.05 14.84
CA GLY A 135 3.44 -2.70 15.28
C GLY A 135 4.15 -1.82 14.24
N ASP A 136 4.67 -2.39 13.14
CA ASP A 136 5.20 -1.58 12.04
C ASP A 136 4.05 -0.79 11.37
N GLU A 137 4.36 0.39 10.83
CA GLU A 137 3.44 1.14 9.98
C GLU A 137 3.61 0.72 8.51
N VAL A 138 2.49 0.57 7.80
CA VAL A 138 2.45 0.32 6.35
C VAL A 138 1.61 1.39 5.66
N LEU A 139 1.95 1.68 4.40
CA LEU A 139 1.18 2.63 3.61
C LEU A 139 0.01 1.93 2.91
N VAL A 140 -1.20 2.40 3.19
CA VAL A 140 -2.42 2.02 2.48
C VAL A 140 -2.71 3.09 1.44
N VAL A 141 -2.86 2.69 0.17
CA VAL A 141 -3.03 3.61 -0.97
C VAL A 141 -4.32 3.27 -1.73
N ASP A 142 -5.08 4.30 -2.13
CA ASP A 142 -6.25 4.15 -3.00
C ASP A 142 -5.92 4.29 -4.50
N SER A 143 -6.91 4.04 -5.37
CA SER A 143 -6.71 4.15 -6.83
C SER A 143 -6.37 5.56 -7.33
N GLY A 144 -6.63 6.60 -6.54
CA GLY A 144 -6.25 7.98 -6.82
C GLY A 144 -4.85 8.32 -6.31
N GLY A 145 -4.13 7.38 -5.72
CA GLY A 145 -2.81 7.57 -5.13
C GLY A 145 -2.83 8.24 -3.75
N ARG A 146 -4.00 8.43 -3.14
CA ARG A 146 -4.07 8.96 -1.77
C ARG A 146 -3.69 7.87 -0.79
N GLY A 147 -2.73 8.17 0.05
CA GLY A 147 -2.12 7.27 1.00
C GLY A 147 -2.38 7.68 2.45
N ARG A 148 -2.49 6.69 3.33
CA ARG A 148 -2.53 6.86 4.79
C ARG A 148 -1.79 5.72 5.47
N SER A 149 -1.24 5.96 6.65
CA SER A 149 -0.61 4.91 7.45
C SER A 149 -1.66 3.97 8.05
N ALA A 150 -1.29 2.70 8.21
CA ALA A 150 -2.02 1.73 9.02
C ALA A 150 -1.03 0.89 9.83
N ILE A 151 -1.41 0.53 11.05
CA ILE A 151 -0.59 -0.33 11.92
C ILE A 151 -0.76 -1.78 11.51
N VAL A 152 0.35 -2.51 11.37
CA VAL A 152 0.33 -3.97 11.19
C VAL A 152 -0.05 -4.63 12.52
N GLY A 153 -1.18 -5.33 12.54
CA GLY A 153 -1.58 -6.14 13.69
C GLY A 153 -0.92 -7.51 13.69
N ARG A 154 -0.87 -8.17 12.51
CA ARG A 154 -0.28 -9.50 12.36
C ARG A 154 0.19 -9.73 10.93
N LEU A 155 1.27 -10.50 10.80
CA LEU A 155 1.71 -11.07 9.53
C LEU A 155 1.46 -12.57 9.52
N LYS A 156 0.82 -13.05 8.47
CA LYS A 156 0.62 -14.49 8.25
C LYS A 156 1.52 -14.95 7.11
N VAL A 157 2.51 -15.76 7.44
CA VAL A 157 3.36 -16.43 6.45
C VAL A 157 2.81 -17.84 6.24
N GLU A 158 2.51 -18.20 4.99
CA GLU A 158 2.04 -19.55 4.65
C GLU A 158 2.50 -19.96 3.26
N ARG A 159 2.62 -21.27 3.06
CA ARG A 159 3.04 -21.87 1.79
C ARG A 159 1.83 -22.12 0.89
N ARG A 160 1.81 -21.51 -0.30
CA ARG A 160 0.70 -21.60 -1.27
C ARG A 160 1.22 -21.70 -2.70
N PRO A 161 0.41 -22.20 -3.65
CA PRO A 161 0.73 -22.08 -5.07
C PRO A 161 0.83 -20.59 -5.47
N LEU A 162 1.83 -20.25 -6.28
CA LEU A 162 2.13 -18.87 -6.66
C LEU A 162 1.87 -18.60 -8.15
N LEU A 163 1.70 -17.32 -8.49
CA LEU A 163 1.68 -16.78 -9.85
C LEU A 163 2.76 -15.70 -9.97
N LEU A 164 3.51 -15.73 -11.07
CA LEU A 164 4.27 -14.57 -11.53
C LEU A 164 3.35 -13.71 -12.40
N VAL A 165 3.21 -12.44 -12.05
CA VAL A 165 2.48 -11.44 -12.83
C VAL A 165 3.49 -10.43 -13.35
N GLU A 166 3.52 -10.23 -14.66
CA GLU A 166 4.39 -9.27 -15.34
C GLU A 166 3.54 -8.20 -16.03
N ALA A 167 3.97 -6.94 -15.92
CA ALA A 167 3.33 -5.81 -16.59
C ALA A 167 4.38 -4.86 -17.17
N GLU A 168 3.98 -4.14 -18.21
CA GLU A 168 4.76 -3.08 -18.81
C GLU A 168 4.13 -1.72 -18.46
N ALA A 169 4.96 -0.81 -17.94
CA ALA A 169 4.59 0.58 -17.70
C ALA A 169 5.78 1.46 -18.11
N GLU A 170 5.51 2.60 -18.76
CA GLU A 170 6.55 3.58 -19.13
C GLU A 170 7.73 2.96 -19.92
N GLY A 171 7.45 1.95 -20.75
CA GLY A 171 8.47 1.25 -21.56
C GLY A 171 9.38 0.31 -20.78
N ARG A 172 9.09 0.03 -19.51
CA ARG A 172 9.81 -0.91 -18.65
C ARG A 172 8.91 -2.04 -18.18
N ARG A 173 9.53 -3.19 -17.90
CA ARG A 173 8.84 -4.37 -17.36
C ARG A 173 9.00 -4.43 -15.86
N TYR A 174 7.91 -4.77 -15.18
CA TYR A 174 7.82 -4.94 -13.74
C TYR A 174 7.15 -6.27 -13.45
N ALA A 175 7.51 -6.86 -12.31
CA ALA A 175 6.99 -8.14 -11.91
C ALA A 175 6.62 -8.17 -10.43
N THR A 176 5.60 -8.97 -10.11
CA THR A 176 5.28 -9.34 -8.73
C THR A 176 4.89 -10.81 -8.67
N ILE A 177 5.19 -11.46 -7.54
CA ILE A 177 4.76 -12.83 -7.26
C ILE A 177 3.71 -12.82 -6.17
N VAL A 178 2.54 -13.36 -6.50
CA VAL A 178 1.37 -13.41 -5.61
C VAL A 178 0.83 -14.83 -5.50
N GLN A 179 -0.05 -15.06 -4.53
CA GLN A 179 -0.75 -16.34 -4.40
C GLN A 179 -1.69 -16.58 -5.61
N ASN A 180 -1.79 -17.83 -6.05
CA ASN A 180 -2.82 -18.26 -6.99
C ASN A 180 -4.17 -18.46 -6.26
N ALA A 181 -4.93 -17.39 -6.06
CA ALA A 181 -6.28 -17.44 -5.49
C ALA A 181 -7.14 -16.26 -5.96
N GLU A 182 -8.45 -16.48 -6.06
CA GLU A 182 -9.44 -15.47 -6.49
C GLU A 182 -9.57 -14.26 -5.55
N THR A 183 -9.12 -14.40 -4.30
CA THR A 183 -9.09 -13.32 -3.31
C THR A 183 -7.92 -12.38 -3.51
N ILE A 184 -6.97 -12.72 -4.38
CA ILE A 184 -5.83 -11.86 -4.73
C ILE A 184 -6.23 -10.98 -5.90
N ARG A 185 -6.27 -9.67 -5.66
CA ARG A 185 -6.74 -8.70 -6.64
C ARG A 185 -5.74 -7.55 -6.78
N PHE A 186 -5.72 -6.98 -7.97
CA PHE A 186 -4.97 -5.77 -8.30
C PHE A 186 -5.96 -4.62 -8.44
N VAL A 187 -5.61 -3.43 -7.95
CA VAL A 187 -6.44 -2.24 -8.16
C VAL A 187 -6.33 -1.83 -9.63
N THR A 188 -7.49 -1.57 -10.26
CA THR A 188 -7.55 -1.11 -11.67
C THR A 188 -7.59 0.42 -11.74
N PRO A 189 -7.24 1.03 -12.88
CA PRO A 189 -7.28 2.48 -13.05
C PRO A 189 -8.66 3.12 -12.81
N GLU A 190 -9.74 2.35 -12.95
CA GLU A 190 -11.12 2.80 -12.72
C GLU A 190 -11.51 2.74 -11.23
N GLY A 191 -10.59 2.34 -10.34
CA GLY A 191 -10.87 2.13 -8.92
C GLY A 191 -11.49 0.77 -8.59
N GLY A 192 -11.59 -0.11 -9.57
CA GLY A 192 -12.04 -1.49 -9.40
C GLY A 192 -10.94 -2.41 -8.87
N ALA A 193 -11.24 -3.71 -8.84
CA ALA A 193 -10.31 -4.74 -8.40
C ALA A 193 -10.36 -5.96 -9.34
N ALA A 194 -9.25 -6.21 -10.05
CA ALA A 194 -9.11 -7.33 -10.97
C ALA A 194 -8.51 -8.55 -10.26
N SER A 195 -9.24 -9.66 -10.22
CA SER A 195 -8.75 -10.92 -9.65
C SER A 195 -7.62 -11.50 -10.48
N VAL A 196 -6.54 -11.95 -9.82
CA VAL A 196 -5.41 -12.61 -10.47
C VAL A 196 -5.85 -13.89 -11.21
N SER A 197 -6.93 -14.55 -10.77
CA SER A 197 -7.47 -15.75 -11.43
C SER A 197 -8.11 -15.45 -12.79
N GLY A 198 -8.56 -14.22 -13.01
CA GLY A 198 -9.14 -13.75 -14.27
C GLY A 198 -8.25 -12.78 -15.04
N LEU A 199 -7.07 -12.46 -14.51
CA LEU A 199 -6.13 -11.52 -15.08
C LEU A 199 -5.46 -12.13 -16.31
N LYS A 200 -5.41 -11.37 -17.41
CA LYS A 200 -4.84 -11.79 -18.69
C LYS A 200 -4.06 -10.65 -19.34
N GLU A 201 -3.26 -11.01 -20.35
CA GLU A 201 -2.55 -10.05 -21.17
C GLU A 201 -3.49 -8.95 -21.69
N GLY A 202 -3.01 -7.71 -21.65
CA GLY A 202 -3.76 -6.53 -22.06
C GLY A 202 -4.63 -5.90 -20.97
N ASN A 203 -4.87 -6.56 -19.82
CA ASN A 203 -5.52 -5.91 -18.68
C ASN A 203 -4.63 -4.79 -18.12
N GLU A 204 -5.27 -3.76 -17.55
CA GLU A 204 -4.57 -2.65 -16.90
C GLU A 204 -4.72 -2.72 -15.38
N VAL A 205 -3.62 -2.44 -14.69
CA VAL A 205 -3.53 -2.36 -13.22
C VAL A 205 -2.73 -1.12 -12.82
N LEU A 206 -2.84 -0.71 -11.56
CA LEU A 206 -2.07 0.43 -11.03
C LEU A 206 -0.74 -0.01 -10.42
N LEU A 207 0.31 0.75 -10.70
CA LEU A 207 1.65 0.58 -10.14
C LEU A 207 2.22 1.92 -9.69
N ARG A 208 3.14 1.89 -8.73
CA ARG A 208 4.13 2.95 -8.48
C ARG A 208 5.43 2.56 -9.15
N THR A 209 5.96 3.41 -10.02
CA THR A 209 7.31 3.30 -10.56
C THR A 209 8.22 4.33 -9.88
N GLU A 210 9.51 4.02 -9.75
CA GLU A 210 10.49 4.97 -9.22
C GLU A 210 10.62 6.23 -10.09
N ASP A 211 10.50 6.09 -11.40
CA ASP A 211 10.56 7.22 -12.35
C ASP A 211 9.26 8.03 -12.43
N GLY A 212 8.12 7.46 -12.07
CA GLY A 212 6.83 8.16 -12.00
C GLY A 212 6.74 9.20 -10.87
N GLY A 213 7.76 9.24 -9.98
CA GLY A 213 7.86 10.17 -8.84
C GLY A 213 8.72 11.42 -9.07
N ARG A 214 9.06 11.77 -10.32
CA ARG A 214 9.96 12.90 -10.60
C ARG A 214 9.33 14.26 -10.24
N HIS A 215 9.68 14.80 -9.07
CA HIS A 215 10.28 16.14 -8.94
C HIS A 215 10.98 16.37 -7.58
N ILE A 216 12.26 16.76 -7.68
CA ILE A 216 13.14 17.45 -6.71
C ILE A 216 13.57 16.65 -5.46
N GLY A 217 14.74 16.03 -5.58
CA GLY A 217 15.53 15.52 -4.46
C GLY A 217 16.57 14.56 -4.99
N MET A 218 17.86 14.91 -4.88
CA MET A 218 18.98 14.08 -5.34
C MET A 218 18.86 12.66 -4.76
N ARG A 219 18.38 11.70 -5.55
CA ARG A 219 18.66 10.29 -5.30
C ARG A 219 20.03 10.00 -5.88
N ILE A 220 20.92 9.53 -5.02
CA ILE A 220 22.20 8.94 -5.40
C ILE A 220 21.85 7.80 -6.35
N GLN A 221 22.30 7.89 -7.60
CA GLN A 221 22.17 6.83 -8.59
C GLN A 221 23.06 5.65 -8.16
N GLU A 222 22.58 4.79 -7.27
CA GLU A 222 23.17 3.47 -7.11
C GLU A 222 22.69 2.57 -8.23
N THR A 223 23.63 1.97 -8.97
CA THR A 223 23.31 1.02 -10.06
C THR A 223 23.06 -0.35 -9.45
N ILE A 224 21.91 -0.53 -8.80
CA ILE A 224 21.46 -1.85 -8.32
C ILE A 224 20.53 -2.43 -9.40
N SER A 225 20.93 -3.57 -9.99
CA SER A 225 20.11 -4.32 -10.94
C SER A 225 19.55 -5.57 -10.26
N GLU A 226 18.26 -5.56 -9.99
CA GLU A 226 17.48 -6.72 -9.54
C GLU A 226 16.95 -7.47 -10.78
N ARG A 227 16.97 -8.80 -10.79
CA ARG A 227 16.59 -9.65 -11.94
C ARG A 227 15.62 -10.76 -11.55
#